data_AF-C3XH23-F1
#
_entry.id   AF-C3XH23-F1
#
_cell.length_a   1.000
_cell.length_b   1.000
_cell.length_c   1.000
_cell.angle_alpha   90.00
_cell.angle_beta   90.00
_cell.angle_gamma   90.00
#
_symmetry.space_group_name_H-M   'P 1'
#
loop_
_entity.id
_entity.type
_entity.pdbx_description
1 polymer ?
#
loop_
_entity_poly.entity_id
_entity_poly.type
_entity_poly.pdbx_seq_one_letter_code
_entity_poly.pdbx_strand_id
1 'polypeptide(L)'
;MKNIFYFRKEIDYLQKTRELFINKYPKLAPFLACNSNDPDVERIIESLAILTAKINEELDGNIPSLAESLINILMPNYTNSLPSFCIQNFNLKPDSKDNNVFIPRHTSVVSSPVQSVRCEFRTIYDVMLYPLKIYNVDVGSEGKYTTFVIDIETTQDHLTIADINIKYLNLYLGNEVYTANTLLLWLLQYVKDIITIPQKPIVK
;
A
#
# COMPACT_ATOMS: atom_id res chain seq x y z
N MET A 1 -11.45 35.62 1.08
CA MET A 1 -11.27 35.91 -0.36
C MET A 1 -9.82 35.55 -0.72
N LYS A 2 -9.58 34.46 -1.45
CA LYS A 2 -8.22 34.02 -1.89
C LYS A 2 -7.53 35.02 -2.85
N ASN A 3 -8.33 35.91 -3.44
CA ASN A 3 -7.92 36.89 -4.45
C ASN A 3 -6.83 37.89 -4.01
N ILE A 4 -6.69 38.20 -2.71
CA ILE A 4 -5.73 39.22 -2.23
C ILE A 4 -4.27 38.78 -2.44
N PHE A 5 -3.98 37.48 -2.31
CA PHE A 5 -2.63 36.96 -2.53
C PHE A 5 -2.22 37.11 -4.00
N TYR A 6 -3.08 36.68 -4.91
CA TYR A 6 -2.84 36.78 -6.35
C TYR A 6 -2.76 38.23 -6.82
N PHE A 7 -3.64 39.11 -6.33
CA PHE A 7 -3.58 40.54 -6.63
C PHE A 7 -2.25 41.17 -6.19
N ARG A 8 -1.80 40.90 -4.96
CA ARG A 8 -0.50 41.42 -4.47
C ARG A 8 0.67 40.88 -5.28
N LYS A 9 0.62 39.60 -5.65
CA LYS A 9 1.62 38.96 -6.50
C LYS A 9 1.69 39.63 -7.88
N GLU A 10 0.55 39.97 -8.49
CA GLU A 10 0.50 40.68 -9.77
C GLU A 10 1.03 42.11 -9.66
N ILE A 11 0.68 42.86 -8.61
CA ILE A 11 1.19 44.21 -8.40
C ILE A 11 2.71 44.20 -8.22
N ASP A 12 3.22 43.29 -7.38
CA ASP A 12 4.66 43.12 -7.17
C ASP A 12 5.38 42.69 -8.47
N TYR A 13 4.77 41.80 -9.25
CA TYR A 13 5.27 41.39 -10.56
C TYR A 13 5.35 42.57 -11.55
N LEU A 14 4.31 43.41 -11.62
CA LEU A 14 4.28 44.60 -12.47
C LEU A 14 5.36 45.61 -12.07
N GLN A 15 5.56 45.84 -10.76
CA GLN A 15 6.60 46.72 -10.25
C GLN A 15 8.00 46.23 -10.62
N LYS A 16 8.30 44.95 -10.32
CA LYS A 16 9.60 44.35 -10.66
C LYS A 16 9.87 44.35 -12.16
N THR A 17 8.86 44.02 -12.96
CA THR A 17 8.98 43.98 -14.43
C THR A 17 9.20 45.38 -15.00
N ARG A 18 8.55 46.40 -14.43
CA ARG A 18 8.77 47.80 -14.78
C ARG A 18 10.21 48.22 -14.51
N GLU A 19 10.75 47.93 -13.32
CA GLU A 19 12.13 48.26 -12.95
C GLU A 19 13.14 47.60 -13.91
N LEU A 20 12.95 46.32 -14.21
CA LEU A 20 13.79 45.59 -15.17
C LEU A 20 13.74 46.21 -16.57
N PHE A 21 12.56 46.64 -17.01
CA PHE A 21 12.37 47.25 -18.33
C PHE A 21 13.04 48.63 -18.43
N ILE A 22 12.91 49.46 -17.39
CA ILE A 22 13.58 50.76 -17.30
C ILE A 22 15.10 50.60 -17.34
N ASN A 23 15.64 49.65 -16.57
CA ASN A 23 17.08 49.36 -16.54
C ASN A 23 17.61 48.92 -17.90
N LYS A 24 16.82 48.16 -18.66
CA LYS A 24 17.20 47.67 -19.99
C LYS A 24 17.06 48.72 -21.10
N TYR A 25 16.05 49.59 -21.00
CA TYR A 25 15.75 50.63 -21.99
C TYR A 25 15.65 52.00 -21.34
N PRO A 26 16.79 52.61 -20.95
CA PRO A 26 16.80 53.87 -20.21
C PRO A 26 16.16 55.03 -20.99
N LYS A 27 16.14 54.97 -22.33
CA LYS A 27 15.46 55.96 -23.18
C LYS A 27 13.94 55.99 -22.99
N LEU A 28 13.35 54.89 -22.52
CA LEU A 28 11.90 54.76 -22.28
C LEU A 28 11.50 55.05 -20.83
N ALA A 29 12.48 55.21 -19.93
CA ALA A 29 12.26 55.50 -18.51
C ALA A 29 11.32 56.69 -18.24
N PRO A 30 11.35 57.81 -19.01
CA PRO A 30 10.45 58.94 -18.77
C PRO A 30 8.97 58.60 -18.98
N PHE A 31 8.66 57.64 -19.86
CA PHE A 31 7.29 57.23 -20.18
C PHE A 31 6.74 56.15 -19.25
N LEU A 32 7.62 55.52 -18.46
CA LEU A 32 7.31 54.43 -17.53
C LEU A 32 7.61 54.81 -16.07
N ALA A 33 7.85 56.09 -15.81
CA ALA A 33 8.35 56.58 -14.53
C ALA A 33 7.40 56.26 -13.37
N CYS A 34 8.00 55.95 -12.21
CA CYS A 34 7.33 55.34 -11.05
C CYS A 34 6.19 56.14 -10.41
N ASN A 35 6.03 57.43 -10.73
CA ASN A 35 5.14 58.34 -10.02
C ASN A 35 4.22 59.09 -11.00
N SER A 36 3.34 58.37 -11.70
CA SER A 36 2.17 59.04 -12.27
C SER A 36 1.21 59.34 -11.13
N ASN A 37 1.10 60.61 -10.72
CA ASN A 37 0.10 61.04 -9.72
C ASN A 37 -1.34 61.03 -10.26
N ASP A 38 -1.59 60.30 -11.35
CA ASP A 38 -2.90 60.20 -11.97
C ASP A 38 -3.64 58.99 -11.38
N PRO A 39 -4.66 59.22 -10.54
CA PRO A 39 -5.42 58.16 -9.90
C PRO A 39 -6.20 57.29 -10.91
N ASP A 40 -6.51 57.79 -12.10
CA ASP A 40 -7.23 57.02 -13.11
C ASP A 40 -6.31 55.97 -13.75
N VAL A 41 -5.04 56.31 -13.98
CA VAL A 41 -4.03 55.37 -14.49
C VAL A 41 -3.71 54.29 -13.45
N GLU A 42 -3.58 54.65 -12.17
CA GLU A 42 -3.39 53.67 -11.09
C GLU A 42 -4.57 52.70 -11.00
N ARG A 43 -5.81 53.20 -11.07
CA ARG A 43 -7.01 52.36 -11.08
C ARG A 43 -7.08 51.41 -12.28
N ILE A 44 -6.62 51.84 -13.44
CA ILE A 44 -6.53 50.96 -14.62
C ILE A 44 -5.52 49.84 -14.38
N ILE A 45 -4.35 50.15 -13.82
CA ILE A 45 -3.30 49.16 -13.50
C ILE A 45 -3.80 48.19 -12.44
N GLU A 46 -4.48 48.67 -11.40
CA GLU A 46 -5.10 47.82 -10.38
C GLU A 46 -6.19 46.93 -10.98
N SER A 47 -7.06 47.47 -11.83
CA SER A 47 -8.10 46.71 -12.50
C SER A 47 -7.52 45.61 -13.39
N LEU A 48 -6.42 45.91 -14.10
CA LEU A 48 -5.68 44.93 -14.89
C LEU A 48 -5.07 43.84 -13.99
N ALA A 49 -4.44 44.22 -12.88
CA ALA A 49 -3.87 43.28 -11.92
C ALA A 49 -4.95 42.37 -11.31
N ILE A 50 -6.16 42.88 -11.03
CA ILE A 50 -7.29 42.09 -10.55
C ILE A 50 -7.73 41.05 -11.60
N LEU A 51 -7.85 41.46 -12.88
CA LEU A 51 -8.25 40.56 -13.95
C LEU A 51 -7.22 39.44 -14.15
N THR A 52 -5.93 39.77 -14.21
CA THR A 52 -4.86 38.79 -14.38
C THR A 52 -4.71 37.88 -13.16
N ALA A 53 -4.85 38.44 -11.95
CA ALA A 53 -4.87 37.66 -10.71
C ALA A 53 -5.97 36.59 -10.72
N LYS A 54 -7.16 36.94 -11.22
CA LYS A 54 -8.27 35.99 -11.35
C LYS A 54 -7.97 34.88 -12.36
N ILE A 55 -7.34 35.21 -13.49
CA ILE A 55 -6.92 34.21 -14.48
C ILE A 55 -5.89 33.25 -13.87
N ASN A 56 -4.88 33.76 -13.18
CA ASN A 56 -3.85 32.93 -12.56
C ASN A 56 -4.40 32.09 -11.40
N GLU A 57 -5.35 32.60 -10.62
CA GLU A 57 -6.07 31.83 -9.60
C GLU A 57 -6.84 30.65 -10.22
N GLU A 58 -7.56 30.90 -11.32
CA GLU A 58 -8.29 29.85 -12.06
C GLU A 58 -7.33 28.82 -12.67
N LEU A 59 -6.22 29.25 -13.28
CA LEU A 59 -5.24 28.34 -13.87
C LEU A 59 -4.60 27.44 -12.80
N ASP A 60 -4.11 28.03 -11.71
CA ASP A 60 -3.47 27.28 -10.62
C ASP A 60 -4.43 26.30 -9.94
N GLY A 61 -5.72 26.65 -9.85
CA GLY A 61 -6.76 25.78 -9.30
C GLY A 61 -7.06 24.55 -10.17
N ASN A 62 -6.96 24.68 -11.49
CA ASN A 62 -7.37 23.64 -12.45
C ASN A 62 -6.23 22.70 -12.88
N ILE A 63 -4.97 23.12 -12.77
CA ILE A 63 -3.82 22.27 -13.15
C ILE A 63 -3.74 20.97 -12.31
N PRO A 64 -3.92 20.97 -10.98
CA PRO A 64 -3.83 19.74 -10.17
C PRO A 64 -4.87 18.69 -10.55
N SER A 65 -6.12 19.11 -10.81
CA SER A 65 -7.20 18.18 -11.18
C SER A 65 -6.98 17.59 -12.58
N LEU A 66 -6.41 18.36 -13.50
CA LEU A 66 -6.01 17.87 -14.82
C LEU A 66 -4.87 16.84 -14.70
N ALA A 67 -3.85 17.14 -13.89
CA ALA A 67 -2.74 16.22 -13.65
C ALA A 67 -3.22 14.91 -13.00
N GLU A 68 -4.12 14.98 -12.01
CA GLU A 68 -4.74 13.82 -11.39
C GLU A 68 -5.53 12.98 -12.39
N SER A 69 -6.33 13.64 -13.25
CA SER A 69 -7.09 12.97 -14.32
C SER A 69 -6.18 12.23 -15.30
N LEU A 70 -5.04 12.82 -15.66
CA LEU A 70 -4.06 12.20 -16.55
C LEU A 70 -3.37 11.00 -15.89
N ILE A 71 -3.01 11.13 -14.60
CA ILE A 71 -2.43 10.03 -13.81
C ILE A 71 -3.42 8.88 -13.67
N ASN A 72 -4.71 9.16 -13.47
CA ASN A 72 -5.76 8.13 -13.43
C ASN A 72 -5.84 7.31 -14.72
N ILE A 73 -5.56 7.92 -15.88
CA ILE A 73 -5.56 7.23 -17.17
C ILE A 73 -4.29 6.39 -17.35
N LEU A 74 -3.12 6.95 -17.01
CA LEU A 74 -1.83 6.29 -17.23
C LEU A 74 -1.51 5.22 -16.17
N MET A 75 -1.86 5.48 -14.92
CA MET A 75 -1.52 4.67 -13.75
C MET A 75 -2.71 4.57 -12.78
N PRO A 76 -3.81 3.89 -13.17
CA PRO A 76 -5.02 3.80 -12.36
C PRO A 76 -4.79 3.15 -10.98
N ASN A 77 -3.78 2.28 -10.87
CA ASN A 77 -3.46 1.59 -9.62
C ASN A 77 -2.77 2.49 -8.58
N TYR A 78 -2.33 3.70 -8.95
CA TYR A 78 -1.62 4.60 -8.04
C TYR A 78 -2.55 5.53 -7.27
N THR A 79 -3.73 5.80 -7.83
CA THR A 79 -4.77 6.67 -7.25
C THR A 79 -5.86 5.88 -6.52
N ASN A 80 -6.00 4.59 -6.82
CA ASN A 80 -6.92 3.71 -6.13
C ASN A 80 -6.49 3.51 -4.67
N SER A 81 -7.46 3.64 -3.75
CA SER A 81 -7.25 3.31 -2.34
C SER A 81 -6.93 1.82 -2.17
N LEU A 82 -5.91 1.50 -1.37
CA LEU A 82 -5.63 0.11 -1.00
C LEU A 82 -6.71 -0.39 -0.03
N PRO A 83 -7.44 -1.48 -0.36
CA PRO A 83 -8.39 -2.06 0.56
C PRO A 83 -7.67 -2.67 1.77
N SER A 84 -8.38 -2.80 2.89
CA SER A 84 -7.87 -3.59 4.01
C SER A 84 -7.72 -5.05 3.62
N PHE A 85 -6.64 -5.69 4.09
CA PHE A 85 -6.39 -7.12 3.90
C PHE A 85 -5.82 -7.72 5.19
N CYS A 86 -6.01 -9.02 5.37
CA CYS A 86 -5.51 -9.76 6.52
C CYS A 86 -5.18 -11.21 6.14
N ILE A 87 -4.45 -11.89 7.02
CA ILE A 87 -4.16 -13.31 6.91
C ILE A 87 -5.14 -14.06 7.81
N GLN A 88 -5.93 -14.95 7.23
CA GLN A 88 -6.91 -15.77 7.94
C GLN A 88 -6.42 -17.22 8.01
N ASN A 89 -6.39 -17.79 9.22
CA ASN A 89 -6.16 -19.22 9.41
C ASN A 89 -7.50 -19.97 9.32
N PHE A 90 -7.53 -21.07 8.58
CA PHE A 90 -8.67 -21.97 8.48
C PHE A 90 -8.27 -23.32 9.08
N ASN A 91 -9.04 -23.77 10.06
CA ASN A 91 -8.84 -25.06 10.69
C ASN A 91 -10.07 -25.94 10.45
N LEU A 92 -9.84 -27.22 10.17
CA LEU A 92 -10.90 -28.21 10.20
C LEU A 92 -11.35 -28.43 11.64
N LYS A 93 -12.65 -28.60 11.84
CA LYS A 93 -13.16 -29.04 13.13
C LYS A 93 -12.68 -30.47 13.39
N PRO A 94 -12.29 -30.82 14.63
CA PRO A 94 -11.82 -32.17 14.97
C PRO A 94 -12.88 -33.23 14.64
N ASP A 95 -14.17 -32.91 14.80
CA ASP A 95 -15.29 -33.81 14.50
C ASP A 95 -15.67 -33.88 13.01
N SER A 96 -14.94 -33.21 12.12
CA SER A 96 -15.20 -33.28 10.68
C SER A 96 -14.93 -34.69 10.16
N LYS A 97 -15.82 -35.20 9.29
CA LYS A 97 -15.57 -36.47 8.57
C LYS A 97 -14.67 -36.29 7.36
N ASP A 98 -14.49 -35.05 6.92
CA ASP A 98 -13.70 -34.75 5.73
C ASP A 98 -12.21 -34.70 6.10
N ASN A 99 -11.44 -35.54 5.41
CA ASN A 99 -9.99 -35.68 5.59
C ASN A 99 -9.20 -34.59 4.85
N ASN A 100 -9.87 -33.88 3.94
CA ASN A 100 -9.38 -32.70 3.28
C ASN A 100 -10.55 -31.81 2.83
N VAL A 101 -10.33 -30.50 2.80
CA VAL A 101 -11.33 -29.54 2.31
C VAL A 101 -10.65 -28.54 1.40
N PHE A 102 -11.18 -28.39 0.20
CA PHE A 102 -10.71 -27.41 -0.76
C PHE A 102 -11.49 -26.10 -0.61
N ILE A 103 -10.78 -25.01 -0.32
CA ILE A 103 -11.32 -23.65 -0.31
C ILE A 103 -10.88 -22.97 -1.61
N PRO A 104 -11.81 -22.68 -2.53
CA PRO A 104 -11.46 -21.95 -3.74
C PRO A 104 -11.09 -20.51 -3.43
N ARG A 105 -10.28 -19.91 -4.30
CA ARG A 105 -10.09 -18.47 -4.35
C ARG A 105 -11.46 -17.76 -4.48
N HIS A 106 -11.52 -16.53 -3.99
CA HIS A 106 -12.72 -15.70 -3.91
C HIS A 106 -13.82 -16.21 -2.99
N THR A 107 -13.51 -17.16 -2.10
CA THR A 107 -14.41 -17.54 -1.02
C THR A 107 -14.62 -16.34 -0.09
N SER A 108 -15.87 -16.05 0.22
CA SER A 108 -16.27 -14.92 1.06
C SER A 108 -16.05 -15.25 2.54
N VAL A 109 -15.41 -14.32 3.27
CA VAL A 109 -15.18 -14.39 4.70
C VAL A 109 -15.69 -13.09 5.32
N VAL A 110 -16.65 -13.20 6.23
CA VAL A 110 -17.28 -12.04 6.86
C VAL A 110 -16.65 -11.78 8.22
N SER A 111 -16.27 -10.53 8.47
CA SER A 111 -15.70 -10.13 9.76
C SER A 111 -16.74 -10.14 10.88
N SER A 112 -16.26 -10.19 12.13
CA SER A 112 -17.06 -9.74 13.26
C SER A 112 -17.49 -8.28 13.04
N PRO A 113 -18.68 -7.88 13.54
CA PRO A 113 -19.15 -6.51 13.37
C PRO A 113 -18.22 -5.53 14.07
N VAL A 114 -17.71 -4.56 13.32
CA VAL A 114 -16.94 -3.42 13.84
C VAL A 114 -17.82 -2.19 13.69
N GLN A 115 -18.15 -1.53 14.80
CA GLN A 115 -19.10 -0.40 14.80
C GLN A 115 -20.43 -0.71 14.09
N SER A 116 -20.97 -1.91 14.33
CA SER A 116 -22.21 -2.42 13.71
C SER A 116 -22.15 -2.68 12.19
N VAL A 117 -20.98 -2.54 11.56
CA VAL A 117 -20.76 -2.86 10.14
C VAL A 117 -19.98 -4.17 10.03
N ARG A 118 -20.40 -5.06 9.14
CA ARG A 118 -19.67 -6.29 8.80
C ARG A 118 -18.87 -6.04 7.53
N CYS A 119 -17.58 -6.32 7.56
CA CYS A 119 -16.72 -6.23 6.39
C CYS A 119 -16.66 -7.59 5.71
N GLU A 120 -16.77 -7.60 4.38
CA GLU A 120 -16.61 -8.81 3.57
C GLU A 120 -15.21 -8.85 2.96
N PHE A 121 -14.49 -9.93 3.23
CA PHE A 121 -13.19 -10.24 2.64
C PHE A 121 -13.32 -11.42 1.69
N ARG A 122 -12.39 -11.52 0.73
CA ARG A 122 -12.34 -12.63 -0.22
C ARG A 122 -10.96 -13.26 -0.20
N THR A 123 -10.91 -14.59 -0.21
CA THR A 123 -9.65 -15.31 -0.40
C THR A 123 -9.05 -14.99 -1.77
N ILE A 124 -7.73 -14.92 -1.87
CA ILE A 124 -7.03 -14.59 -3.12
C ILE A 124 -6.30 -15.79 -3.74
N TYR A 125 -6.17 -16.88 -2.99
CA TYR A 125 -5.53 -18.13 -3.43
C TYR A 125 -6.43 -19.32 -3.12
N ASP A 126 -6.24 -20.39 -3.88
CA ASP A 126 -6.82 -21.70 -3.58
C ASP A 126 -6.08 -22.32 -2.40
N VAL A 127 -6.83 -22.84 -1.41
CA VAL A 127 -6.26 -23.40 -0.18
C VAL A 127 -6.80 -24.80 0.03
N MET A 128 -5.90 -25.78 0.14
CA MET A 128 -6.24 -27.14 0.56
C MET A 128 -6.02 -27.27 2.07
N LEU A 129 -7.11 -27.53 2.80
CA LEU A 129 -7.06 -27.78 4.24
C LEU A 129 -6.84 -29.24 4.52
N TYR A 130 -5.95 -29.51 5.46
CA TYR A 130 -5.69 -30.83 6.00
C TYR A 130 -5.91 -30.80 7.52
N PRO A 131 -6.29 -31.92 8.14
CA PRO A 131 -6.45 -32.04 9.58
C PRO A 131 -5.07 -32.17 10.23
N LEU A 132 -4.21 -31.18 10.03
CA LEU A 132 -2.83 -31.11 10.49
C LEU A 132 -2.65 -29.89 11.38
N LYS A 133 -1.86 -30.05 12.42
CA LYS A 133 -1.49 -28.98 13.32
C LYS A 133 0.00 -29.07 13.62
N ILE A 134 0.67 -27.93 13.59
CA ILE A 134 2.06 -27.83 14.05
C ILE A 134 1.99 -27.82 15.58
N TYR A 135 2.59 -28.84 16.21
CA TYR A 135 2.62 -28.96 17.67
C TYR A 135 3.88 -28.32 18.25
N ASN A 136 5.02 -28.50 17.57
CA ASN A 136 6.30 -28.02 18.06
C ASN A 136 7.21 -27.62 16.89
N VAL A 137 8.09 -26.65 17.15
CA VAL A 137 9.10 -26.18 16.20
C VAL A 137 10.39 -26.00 16.96
N ASP A 138 11.39 -26.80 16.60
CA ASP A 138 12.71 -26.80 17.23
C ASP A 138 13.79 -26.45 16.22
N VAL A 139 14.82 -25.77 16.71
CA VAL A 139 16.03 -25.44 15.94
C VAL A 139 17.21 -26.15 16.57
N GLY A 140 17.73 -27.13 15.84
CA GLY A 140 18.93 -27.86 16.20
C GLY A 140 20.16 -27.35 15.44
N SER A 141 21.32 -27.77 15.92
CA SER A 141 22.58 -27.60 15.19
C SER A 141 23.33 -28.93 15.22
N GLU A 142 23.44 -29.57 14.06
CA GLU A 142 24.25 -30.77 13.87
C GLU A 142 25.53 -30.41 13.11
N GLY A 143 26.59 -30.17 13.88
CA GLY A 143 27.91 -29.83 13.35
C GLY A 143 27.92 -28.47 12.64
N LYS A 144 27.97 -28.48 11.29
CA LYS A 144 27.97 -27.27 10.45
C LYS A 144 26.58 -26.91 9.91
N TYR A 145 25.57 -27.73 10.18
CA TYR A 145 24.22 -27.55 9.66
C TYR A 145 23.27 -27.15 10.78
N THR A 146 22.45 -26.14 10.51
CA THR A 146 21.30 -25.81 11.34
C THR A 146 20.13 -26.65 10.86
N THR A 147 19.53 -27.43 11.76
CA THR A 147 18.37 -28.27 11.46
C THR A 147 17.10 -27.60 11.98
N PHE A 148 16.10 -27.51 11.11
CA PHE A 148 14.76 -27.06 11.49
C PHE A 148 13.85 -28.26 11.58
N VAL A 149 13.34 -28.52 12.77
CA VAL A 149 12.42 -29.62 13.02
C VAL A 149 11.04 -29.04 13.25
N ILE A 150 10.08 -29.44 12.42
CA ILE A 150 8.68 -29.04 12.53
C ILE A 150 7.91 -30.32 12.83
N ASP A 151 7.41 -30.44 14.07
CA ASP A 151 6.59 -31.55 14.48
C ASP A 151 5.12 -31.26 14.11
N ILE A 152 4.57 -32.11 13.27
CA ILE A 152 3.19 -32.01 12.79
C ILE A 152 2.40 -33.20 13.32
N GLU A 153 1.28 -32.92 13.98
CA GLU A 153 0.32 -33.92 14.43
C GLU A 153 -0.97 -33.82 13.61
N THR A 154 -1.72 -34.92 13.56
CA THR A 154 -3.09 -34.86 13.05
C THR A 154 -4.02 -34.31 14.13
N THR A 155 -5.03 -33.56 13.72
CA THR A 155 -6.13 -33.13 14.61
C THR A 155 -7.23 -34.18 14.76
N GLN A 156 -7.16 -35.30 14.02
CA GLN A 156 -8.16 -36.36 14.01
C GLN A 156 -7.54 -37.70 14.44
N ASP A 157 -8.02 -38.27 15.55
CA ASP A 157 -7.44 -39.47 16.17
C ASP A 157 -7.47 -40.73 15.28
N HIS A 158 -8.34 -40.77 14.27
CA HIS A 158 -8.55 -41.93 13.41
C HIS A 158 -7.69 -41.92 12.14
N LEU A 159 -6.84 -40.92 11.95
CA LEU A 159 -6.22 -40.65 10.66
C LEU A 159 -4.70 -40.60 10.76
N THR A 160 -3.99 -41.36 9.93
CA THR A 160 -2.53 -41.30 9.90
C THR A 160 -2.09 -40.28 8.85
N ILE A 161 -0.98 -39.56 9.09
CA ILE A 161 -0.42 -38.59 8.12
C ILE A 161 -0.17 -39.26 6.75
N ALA A 162 0.17 -40.55 6.73
CA ALA A 162 0.37 -41.32 5.51
C ALA A 162 -0.90 -41.46 4.65
N ASP A 163 -2.09 -41.40 5.26
CA ASP A 163 -3.38 -41.47 4.57
C ASP A 163 -3.76 -40.12 3.93
N ILE A 164 -3.15 -39.03 4.41
CA ILE A 164 -3.30 -37.69 3.87
C ILE A 164 -2.31 -37.56 2.72
N ASN A 165 -2.79 -37.68 1.48
CA ASN A 165 -1.96 -37.52 0.28
C ASN A 165 -1.56 -36.03 0.08
N ILE A 166 -0.62 -35.54 0.88
CA ILE A 166 -0.14 -34.15 0.87
C ILE A 166 0.81 -33.96 -0.30
N LYS A 167 0.38 -33.18 -1.29
CA LYS A 167 1.24 -32.78 -2.43
C LYS A 167 2.02 -31.49 -2.17
N TYR A 168 1.39 -30.55 -1.48
CA TYR A 168 1.94 -29.24 -1.16
C TYR A 168 1.52 -28.86 0.25
N LEU A 169 2.45 -28.30 1.03
CA LEU A 169 2.21 -27.76 2.36
C LEU A 169 2.57 -26.27 2.36
N ASN A 170 1.58 -25.42 2.52
CA ASN A 170 1.78 -23.97 2.62
C ASN A 170 2.04 -23.61 4.08
N LEU A 171 3.21 -23.03 4.37
CA LEU A 171 3.61 -22.62 5.70
C LEU A 171 3.62 -21.11 5.82
N TYR A 172 3.00 -20.60 6.88
CA TYR A 172 3.11 -19.20 7.28
C TYR A 172 4.27 -19.04 8.26
N LEU A 173 5.25 -18.20 7.93
CA LEU A 173 6.52 -18.07 8.67
C LEU A 173 6.46 -17.09 9.86
N GLY A 174 5.26 -16.67 10.25
CA GLY A 174 5.03 -15.81 11.41
C GLY A 174 4.91 -14.32 11.08
N ASN A 175 4.62 -13.53 12.13
CA ASN A 175 4.31 -12.11 12.00
C ASN A 175 5.54 -11.19 12.11
N GLU A 176 6.65 -11.70 12.66
CA GLU A 176 7.86 -10.90 12.86
C GLU A 176 8.68 -10.82 11.58
N VAL A 177 8.82 -9.61 11.04
CA VAL A 177 9.43 -9.36 9.72
C VAL A 177 10.85 -9.93 9.62
N TYR A 178 11.69 -9.71 10.64
CA TYR A 178 13.09 -10.15 10.59
C TYR A 178 13.20 -11.67 10.58
N THR A 179 12.51 -12.33 11.50
CA THR A 179 12.50 -13.79 11.65
C THR A 179 11.87 -14.45 10.41
N ALA A 180 10.71 -13.98 9.96
CA ALA A 180 10.03 -14.52 8.78
C ALA A 180 10.87 -14.39 7.51
N ASN A 181 11.50 -13.24 7.26
CA ASN A 181 12.36 -13.05 6.09
C ASN A 181 13.65 -13.88 6.15
N THR A 182 14.23 -14.04 7.34
CA THR A 182 15.41 -14.89 7.53
C THR A 182 15.07 -16.35 7.27
N LEU A 183 13.95 -16.85 7.83
CA LEU A 183 13.44 -18.18 7.57
C LEU A 183 13.13 -18.39 6.09
N LEU A 184 12.49 -17.40 5.43
CA LEU A 184 12.19 -17.47 4.00
C LEU A 184 13.46 -17.60 3.16
N LEU A 185 14.48 -16.79 3.47
CA LEU A 185 15.79 -16.86 2.80
C LEU A 185 16.42 -18.25 2.99
N TRP A 186 16.42 -18.76 4.23
CA TRP A 186 16.98 -20.07 4.55
C TRP A 186 16.25 -21.19 3.80
N LEU A 187 14.92 -21.16 3.79
CA LEU A 187 14.08 -22.15 3.11
C LEU A 187 14.24 -22.13 1.59
N LEU A 188 14.40 -20.96 0.98
CA LEU A 188 14.49 -20.83 -0.49
C LEU A 188 15.90 -21.03 -1.06
N GLN A 189 16.96 -20.64 -0.32
CA GLN A 189 18.32 -20.63 -0.87
C GLN A 189 19.30 -21.59 -0.18
N TYR A 190 19.05 -21.95 1.08
CA TYR A 190 20.03 -22.67 1.90
C TYR A 190 19.59 -24.07 2.34
N VAL A 191 18.36 -24.49 1.98
CA VAL A 191 17.91 -25.87 2.20
C VAL A 191 18.71 -26.80 1.32
N LYS A 192 19.44 -27.73 1.97
CA LYS A 192 20.17 -28.79 1.28
C LYS A 192 19.28 -30.01 1.07
N ASP A 193 18.63 -30.46 2.14
CA ASP A 193 17.82 -31.68 2.17
C ASP A 193 16.58 -31.46 3.04
N ILE A 194 15.49 -32.14 2.69
CA ILE A 194 14.26 -32.21 3.49
C ILE A 194 14.04 -33.69 3.83
N ILE A 195 14.04 -34.01 5.11
CA ILE A 195 13.88 -35.38 5.61
C ILE A 195 12.58 -35.45 6.38
N THR A 196 11.74 -36.44 6.07
CA THR A 196 10.54 -36.73 6.84
C THR A 196 10.84 -37.87 7.81
N ILE A 197 10.68 -37.61 9.11
CA ILE A 197 10.94 -38.59 10.15
C ILE A 197 9.59 -39.02 10.73
N PRO A 198 9.16 -40.28 10.55
CA PRO A 198 7.96 -40.78 11.21
C PRO A 198 8.25 -40.93 12.70
N GLN A 199 7.72 -40.03 13.53
CA GLN A 199 7.73 -40.25 14.97
C GLN A 199 6.72 -41.36 15.31
N LYS A 200 7.17 -42.38 16.06
CA LYS A 200 6.26 -43.34 16.69
C LYS A 200 5.36 -42.58 17.68
N PRO A 201 4.07 -42.93 17.81
CA PRO A 201 3.18 -42.29 18.76
C PRO A 201 3.81 -42.39 20.16
N ILE A 202 3.94 -41.25 20.83
CA ILE A 202 4.30 -41.19 22.24
C ILE A 202 3.11 -41.83 22.98
N VAL A 203 3.24 -43.12 23.29
CA VAL A 203 2.30 -43.84 24.15
C VAL A 203 2.33 -43.11 25.49
N LYS A 204 1.24 -42.41 25.81
CA LYS A 204 0.94 -42.00 27.18
C LYS A 204 0.42 -43.20 27.96
#